data_AF-A0A8H5F7M1-F1
#
_entry.id   AF-A0A8H5F7M1-F1
#
_cell.length_a   1.000
_cell.length_b   1.000
_cell.length_c   1.000
_cell.angle_alpha   90.00
_cell.angle_beta   90.00
_cell.angle_gamma   90.00
#
_symmetry.space_group_name_H-M   'P 1'
#
loop_
_entity.id
_entity.type
_entity.pdbx_description
1 polymer ?
#
loop_
_entity_poly.entity_id
_entity_poly.type
_entity_poly.pdbx_seq_one_letter_code
_entity_poly.pdbx_strand_id
1 'polypeptide(L)'
;MHTSHCPLPALASQHHQSAYNRLRYGVRGCPIRYSPLSIHFPAQFQHLQLRQREIADMQTAWVSSAQTAHSVAEHLADQLRAAMDEPLTAQSPLVRMKTSMSHPINISCLLPIELVSMVLDQAMLAGPPSPVLLQVPDACIAKPGYLPPPNDSEVPPLPSLPITLSHNPPELSTALEAAISATLPSVGSTEEPTAIPRCPSISLSLSIEIPNDGQSPLTMQSSIQLLPLPGQNTKVTPGSFSLGNLYMSSCPGKKVRLNGPINGRSSVCRDLGMDMARMKALGVGCVVCCLDDEELELLGAPWPAYQQSAQTLGIDILRIPIPEGLPPITPAYIDSHLEKLLKDFTLKGKPVLVHCRGGVGRAGVVACCWLIRLGLCGWIPEDTPEDVFGASQEECHSPEVVKLVETAISFVRERRNAKAVETYEQVQFLVEYVEYLQGKSLNL
;
A
#
# COMPACT_ATOMS: atom_id res chain seq x y z
N MET A 1 17.70 -32.30 -18.26
CA MET A 1 16.25 -32.05 -18.39
C MET A 1 15.91 -30.87 -17.51
N HIS A 2 15.95 -29.65 -18.06
CA HIS A 2 15.50 -28.45 -17.34
C HIS A 2 13.97 -28.46 -17.37
N THR A 3 13.35 -28.85 -16.27
CA THR A 3 11.93 -28.56 -16.04
C THR A 3 11.80 -27.04 -16.03
N SER A 4 11.19 -26.50 -17.08
CA SER A 4 10.79 -25.09 -17.16
C SER A 4 9.81 -24.81 -16.03
N HIS A 5 10.32 -24.43 -14.86
CA HIS A 5 9.47 -24.12 -13.72
C HIS A 5 8.58 -22.95 -14.11
N CYS A 6 7.26 -23.15 -14.09
CA CYS A 6 6.28 -22.08 -14.20
C CYS A 6 6.67 -20.98 -13.19
N PRO A 7 7.00 -19.75 -13.63
CA PRO A 7 7.49 -18.70 -12.73
C PRO A 7 6.40 -18.16 -11.80
N LEU A 8 5.13 -18.50 -12.07
CA LEU A 8 3.95 -17.94 -11.41
C LEU A 8 3.96 -18.10 -9.89
N PRO A 9 4.23 -19.29 -9.29
CA PRO A 9 4.28 -19.41 -7.83
C PRO A 9 5.39 -18.57 -7.19
N ALA A 10 6.52 -18.38 -7.88
CA ALA A 10 7.63 -17.59 -7.35
C ALA A 10 7.35 -16.08 -7.31
N LEU A 11 6.33 -15.62 -8.06
CA LEU A 11 5.85 -14.24 -7.94
C LEU A 11 5.12 -13.99 -6.62
N ALA A 12 4.62 -15.00 -5.91
CA ALA A 12 4.04 -14.81 -4.58
C ALA A 12 5.16 -14.55 -3.56
N SER A 13 5.07 -13.47 -2.77
CA SER A 13 6.19 -13.13 -1.87
C SER A 13 6.41 -14.16 -0.77
N GLN A 14 5.38 -14.91 -0.37
CA GLN A 14 5.50 -16.01 0.59
C GLN A 14 6.18 -17.25 0.00
N HIS A 15 6.27 -17.37 -1.33
CA HIS A 15 6.94 -18.50 -1.96
C HIS A 15 8.38 -18.61 -1.47
N HIS A 16 8.80 -19.82 -1.12
CA HIS A 16 10.08 -20.05 -0.46
C HIS A 16 11.28 -19.59 -1.32
N GLN A 17 11.17 -19.64 -2.64
CA GLN A 17 12.18 -19.11 -3.58
C GLN A 17 11.87 -17.70 -4.11
N SER A 18 10.89 -16.97 -3.56
CA SER A 18 10.54 -15.62 -4.03
C SER A 18 11.72 -14.65 -3.90
N ALA A 19 11.72 -13.57 -4.69
CA ALA A 19 12.72 -12.51 -4.57
C ALA A 19 12.79 -11.93 -3.14
N TYR A 20 11.64 -11.77 -2.49
CA TYR A 20 11.54 -11.34 -1.09
C TYR A 20 12.25 -12.30 -0.12
N ASN A 21 11.96 -13.60 -0.22
CA ASN A 21 12.58 -14.58 0.65
C ASN A 21 14.06 -14.79 0.34
N ARG A 22 14.50 -14.62 -0.91
CA ARG A 22 15.93 -14.61 -1.24
C ARG A 22 16.66 -13.40 -0.64
N LEU A 23 16.03 -12.23 -0.65
CA LEU A 23 16.57 -11.05 0.02
C LEU A 23 16.68 -11.25 1.54
N ARG A 24 15.70 -11.94 2.14
CA ARG A 24 15.63 -12.15 3.59
C ARG A 24 16.49 -13.30 4.11
N TYR A 25 16.58 -14.41 3.38
CA TYR A 25 17.21 -15.66 3.82
C TYR A 25 18.44 -16.05 2.99
N GLY A 26 18.86 -15.20 2.06
CA GLY A 26 19.97 -15.44 1.14
C GLY A 26 19.54 -16.16 -0.15
N VAL A 27 20.49 -16.42 -1.05
CA VAL A 27 20.23 -16.92 -2.42
C VAL A 27 19.39 -18.20 -2.50
N ARG A 28 19.39 -19.03 -1.45
CA ARG A 28 18.60 -20.27 -1.36
C ARG A 28 17.12 -20.05 -1.00
N GLY A 29 16.75 -18.84 -0.59
CA GLY A 29 15.40 -18.51 -0.15
C GLY A 29 15.06 -19.05 1.25
N CYS A 30 13.77 -19.05 1.57
CA CYS A 30 13.26 -19.55 2.86
C CYS A 30 13.50 -21.06 2.99
N PRO A 31 14.00 -21.54 4.14
CA PRO A 31 14.19 -22.98 4.37
C PRO A 31 12.88 -23.77 4.44
N ILE A 32 11.77 -23.10 4.77
CA ILE A 32 10.44 -23.72 4.84
C ILE A 32 9.77 -23.61 3.47
N ARG A 33 9.37 -24.75 2.92
CA ARG A 33 8.62 -24.77 1.65
C ARG A 33 7.25 -24.14 1.83
N TYR A 34 6.96 -23.21 0.94
CA TYR A 34 5.64 -22.60 0.82
C TYR A 34 4.67 -23.57 0.14
N SER A 35 3.47 -23.71 0.72
CA SER A 35 2.33 -24.39 0.10
C SER A 35 1.14 -23.43 0.14
N PRO A 36 0.44 -23.18 -0.98
CA PRO A 36 -0.77 -22.37 -1.02
C PRO A 36 -1.83 -22.83 -0.02
N LEU A 37 -2.63 -21.88 0.47
CA LEU A 37 -3.67 -22.17 1.47
C LEU A 37 -4.72 -23.13 0.93
N SER A 38 -5.09 -22.96 -0.35
CA SER A 38 -5.99 -23.84 -1.10
C SER A 38 -5.54 -25.30 -1.14
N ILE A 39 -4.23 -25.56 -1.15
CA ILE A 39 -3.66 -26.92 -1.17
C ILE A 39 -3.50 -27.46 0.24
N HIS A 40 -2.96 -26.66 1.15
CA HIS A 40 -2.63 -27.12 2.50
C HIS A 40 -3.87 -27.26 3.40
N PHE A 41 -4.85 -26.36 3.26
CA PHE A 41 -6.09 -26.34 4.06
C PHE A 41 -7.32 -26.05 3.17
N PRO A 42 -7.72 -26.98 2.28
CA PRO A 42 -8.77 -26.73 1.28
C PRO A 42 -10.13 -26.36 1.88
N ALA A 43 -10.56 -27.02 2.97
CA ALA A 43 -11.83 -26.71 3.62
C ALA A 43 -11.84 -25.30 4.24
N GLN A 44 -10.72 -24.88 4.84
CA GLN A 44 -10.58 -23.53 5.38
C GLN A 44 -10.58 -22.49 4.26
N PHE A 45 -9.90 -22.79 3.15
CA PHE A 45 -9.88 -21.92 1.98
C PHE A 45 -11.29 -21.71 1.41
N GLN A 46 -12.07 -22.78 1.24
CA GLN A 46 -13.46 -22.70 0.80
C GLN A 46 -14.33 -21.89 1.77
N HIS A 47 -14.16 -22.09 3.08
CA HIS A 47 -14.88 -21.29 4.08
C HIS A 47 -14.54 -19.80 3.98
N LEU A 48 -13.27 -19.44 3.78
CA LEU A 48 -12.86 -18.04 3.57
C LEU A 48 -13.46 -17.46 2.29
N GLN A 49 -13.57 -18.23 1.21
CA GLN A 49 -14.21 -17.79 -0.03
C GLN A 49 -15.72 -17.55 0.14
N LEU A 50 -16.42 -18.43 0.86
CA LEU A 50 -17.85 -18.25 1.18
C LEU A 50 -18.05 -16.99 2.02
N ARG A 51 -17.28 -16.86 3.10
CA ARG A 51 -17.29 -15.68 3.97
C ARG A 51 -17.00 -14.40 3.20
N GLN A 52 -16.05 -14.43 2.25
CA GLN A 52 -15.74 -13.28 1.42
C GLN A 52 -16.95 -12.81 0.60
N ARG A 53 -17.71 -13.74 0.02
CA ARG A 53 -18.92 -13.42 -0.76
C ARG A 53 -19.99 -12.80 0.13
N GLU A 54 -20.27 -13.42 1.27
CA GLU A 54 -21.25 -12.91 2.25
C GLU A 54 -20.89 -11.49 2.73
N ILE A 55 -19.63 -11.26 3.09
CA ILE A 55 -19.17 -9.95 3.52
C ILE A 55 -19.25 -8.94 2.38
N ALA A 56 -18.86 -9.29 1.16
CA ALA A 56 -18.94 -8.37 0.03
C ALA A 56 -20.38 -7.97 -0.28
N ASP A 57 -21.32 -8.91 -0.23
CA ASP A 57 -22.75 -8.61 -0.44
C ASP A 57 -23.29 -7.61 0.60
N MET A 58 -22.80 -7.68 1.84
CA MET A 58 -23.26 -6.84 2.94
C MET A 58 -22.50 -5.51 3.08
N GLN A 59 -21.20 -5.50 2.84
CA GLN A 59 -20.31 -4.42 3.25
C GLN A 59 -19.62 -3.71 2.07
N THR A 60 -19.71 -4.21 0.84
CA THR A 60 -19.20 -3.48 -0.31
C THR A 60 -20.05 -2.26 -0.58
N ALA A 61 -19.44 -1.09 -0.49
CA ALA A 61 -20.16 0.17 -0.58
C ALA A 61 -19.29 1.30 -1.14
N TRP A 62 -19.94 2.19 -1.89
CA TRP A 62 -19.42 3.52 -2.19
C TRP A 62 -20.07 4.51 -1.22
N VAL A 63 -19.27 5.07 -0.32
CA VAL A 63 -19.72 6.10 0.63
C VAL A 63 -19.21 7.44 0.14
N SER A 64 -20.12 8.30 -0.32
CA SER A 64 -19.77 9.66 -0.70
C SER A 64 -19.74 10.57 0.54
N SER A 65 -18.73 11.44 0.59
CA SER A 65 -18.61 12.47 1.61
C SER A 65 -19.67 13.58 1.49
N ALA A 66 -20.32 13.72 0.32
CA ALA A 66 -21.30 14.79 0.07
C ALA A 66 -22.69 14.52 0.67
N GLN A 67 -23.04 13.27 1.01
CA GLN A 67 -24.41 12.88 1.35
C GLN A 67 -24.85 13.18 2.80
N THR A 68 -23.97 13.70 3.68
CA THR A 68 -24.27 13.85 5.12
C THR A 68 -23.80 15.18 5.74
N ALA A 69 -23.67 16.25 4.95
CA ALA A 69 -23.30 17.57 5.48
C ALA A 69 -24.34 18.20 6.44
N HIS A 70 -25.54 17.63 6.58
CA HIS A 70 -26.62 18.16 7.45
C HIS A 70 -26.62 17.66 8.90
N SER A 71 -25.80 16.68 9.28
CA SER A 71 -25.77 16.11 10.65
C SER A 71 -24.58 16.57 11.51
N VAL A 72 -23.58 17.24 10.91
CA VAL A 72 -22.31 17.57 11.57
C VAL A 72 -22.47 18.63 12.68
N ALA A 73 -23.50 19.47 12.61
CA ALA A 73 -23.71 20.54 13.59
C ALA A 73 -24.19 20.03 14.97
N GLU A 74 -24.94 18.93 15.04
CA GLU A 74 -25.44 18.39 16.32
C GLU A 74 -24.35 17.60 17.07
N HIS A 75 -23.39 17.02 16.36
CA HIS A 75 -22.45 16.06 16.94
C HIS A 75 -21.17 16.69 17.53
N LEU A 76 -20.86 17.94 17.16
CA LEU A 76 -19.73 18.69 17.72
C LEU A 76 -19.91 18.96 19.23
N ALA A 77 -21.16 19.14 19.68
CA ALA A 77 -21.47 19.35 21.10
C ALA A 77 -21.22 18.09 21.94
N ASP A 78 -21.45 16.90 21.39
CA ASP A 78 -21.19 15.63 22.07
C ASP A 78 -19.71 15.26 22.09
N GLN A 79 -18.96 15.62 21.04
CA GLN A 79 -17.51 15.41 20.99
C GLN A 79 -16.75 16.28 22.01
N LEU A 80 -17.17 17.54 22.20
CA LEU A 80 -16.60 18.40 23.25
C LEU A 80 -16.91 17.85 24.65
N ARG A 81 -18.07 17.22 24.84
CA ARG A 81 -18.45 16.57 26.10
C ARG A 81 -17.64 15.30 26.37
N ALA A 82 -17.42 14.47 25.34
CA ALA A 82 -16.62 13.24 25.44
C ALA A 82 -15.12 13.51 25.66
N ALA A 83 -14.57 14.57 25.06
CA ALA A 83 -13.17 14.97 25.25
C ALA A 83 -12.87 15.51 26.67
N MET A 84 -13.90 15.94 27.40
CA MET A 84 -13.77 16.41 28.78
C MET A 84 -13.88 15.30 29.83
N ASP A 85 -14.31 14.09 29.45
CA ASP A 85 -14.60 12.96 30.34
C ASP A 85 -13.53 11.86 30.31
N GLU A 86 -12.42 11.99 29.55
CA GLU A 86 -11.30 11.04 29.61
C GLU A 86 -10.47 11.24 30.89
N PRO A 87 -10.45 10.28 31.84
CA PRO A 87 -9.50 10.32 32.93
C PRO A 87 -8.09 10.08 32.39
N LEU A 88 -7.19 11.04 32.64
CA LEU A 88 -5.74 10.91 32.44
C LEU A 88 -5.22 9.71 33.24
N THR A 89 -5.14 8.55 32.59
CA THR A 89 -4.55 7.35 33.19
C THR A 89 -3.04 7.52 33.21
N ALA A 90 -2.44 7.45 34.40
CA ALA A 90 -1.01 7.56 34.61
C ALA A 90 -0.25 6.54 33.73
N GLN A 91 0.59 7.04 32.84
CA GLN A 91 1.38 6.22 31.93
C GLN A 91 2.43 5.44 32.71
N SER A 92 2.35 4.10 32.65
CA SER A 92 3.41 3.20 33.11
C SER A 92 4.70 3.44 32.29
N PRO A 93 5.89 3.42 32.91
CA PRO A 93 7.11 3.77 32.20
C PRO A 93 7.55 2.64 31.24
N LEU A 94 8.13 3.03 30.10
CA LEU A 94 8.96 2.22 29.18
C LEU A 94 8.30 1.26 28.16
N VAL A 95 7.08 1.54 27.66
CA VAL A 95 6.65 0.95 26.37
C VAL A 95 6.87 1.97 25.25
N ARG A 96 7.88 1.74 24.39
CA ARG A 96 8.16 2.58 23.21
C ARG A 96 7.04 2.42 22.17
N MET A 97 5.95 3.15 22.36
CA MET A 97 4.76 3.12 21.52
C MET A 97 4.89 4.06 20.32
N LYS A 98 4.53 3.58 19.13
CA LYS A 98 4.47 4.38 17.89
C LYS A 98 3.12 5.06 17.78
N THR A 99 3.13 6.38 17.83
CA THR A 99 1.95 7.25 17.76
C THR A 99 1.89 7.99 16.43
N SER A 100 0.75 8.61 16.11
CA SER A 100 0.63 9.46 14.92
C SER A 100 1.67 10.58 14.91
N MET A 101 2.14 11.08 16.06
CA MET A 101 3.16 12.13 16.13
C MET A 101 4.59 11.59 16.01
N SER A 102 4.92 10.54 16.76
CA SER A 102 6.28 10.00 16.74
C SER A 102 6.60 9.24 15.45
N HIS A 103 5.60 8.56 14.88
CA HIS A 103 5.73 7.74 13.68
C HIS A 103 4.47 7.88 12.82
N PRO A 104 4.36 8.98 12.05
CA PRO A 104 3.25 9.21 11.13
C PRO A 104 2.98 8.01 10.23
N ILE A 105 1.73 7.87 9.80
CA ILE A 105 1.38 6.88 8.79
C ILE A 105 2.24 7.04 7.54
N ASN A 106 2.92 5.97 7.16
CA ASN A 106 3.71 5.93 5.93
C ASN A 106 2.76 5.73 4.74
N ILE A 107 2.60 6.78 3.95
CA ILE A 107 1.82 6.84 2.72
C ILE A 107 2.80 6.82 1.54
N SER A 108 2.82 5.72 0.79
CA SER A 108 3.70 5.53 -0.35
C SER A 108 3.00 5.95 -1.64
N CYS A 109 3.70 6.71 -2.47
CA CYS A 109 3.25 7.15 -3.79
C CYS A 109 3.62 6.11 -4.86
N LEU A 110 2.66 5.61 -5.63
CA LEU A 110 2.96 4.62 -6.67
C LEU A 110 3.64 5.24 -7.88
N LEU A 111 3.10 6.34 -8.42
CA LEU A 111 3.72 7.00 -9.58
C LEU A 111 4.66 8.12 -9.10
N PRO A 112 5.95 8.14 -9.48
CA PRO A 112 6.77 9.35 -9.35
C PRO A 112 6.14 10.54 -10.04
N ILE A 113 6.53 11.74 -9.60
CA ILE A 113 6.12 12.98 -10.27
C ILE A 113 6.63 13.03 -11.71
N GLU A 114 7.82 12.51 -11.98
CA GLU A 114 8.42 12.44 -13.32
C GLU A 114 7.60 11.54 -14.23
N LEU A 115 7.16 10.37 -13.71
CA LEU A 115 6.32 9.45 -14.47
C LEU A 115 4.93 10.03 -14.74
N VAL A 116 4.35 10.75 -13.76
CA VAL A 116 3.08 11.45 -13.97
C VAL A 116 3.21 12.49 -15.10
N SER A 117 4.30 13.27 -15.12
CA SER A 117 4.55 14.24 -16.21
C SER A 117 4.67 13.54 -17.55
N MET A 118 5.49 12.48 -17.65
CA MET A 118 5.67 11.75 -18.91
C MET A 118 4.36 11.14 -19.42
N VAL A 119 3.54 10.57 -18.53
CA VAL A 119 2.24 10.02 -18.90
C VAL A 119 1.30 11.14 -19.38
N LEU A 120 1.26 12.28 -18.71
CA LEU A 120 0.42 13.41 -19.15
C LEU A 120 0.86 13.99 -20.49
N ASP A 121 2.16 13.98 -20.78
CA ASP A 121 2.71 14.52 -22.02
C ASP A 121 2.56 13.57 -23.21
N GLN A 122 2.61 12.25 -22.98
CA GLN A 122 2.76 11.26 -24.05
C GLN A 122 1.63 10.25 -24.17
N ALA A 123 0.84 10.04 -23.12
CA ALA A 123 -0.22 9.02 -23.14
C ALA A 123 -1.48 9.54 -23.82
N MET A 124 -2.14 8.64 -24.54
CA MET A 124 -3.43 8.91 -25.16
C MET A 124 -4.51 8.10 -24.46
N LEU A 125 -5.72 8.66 -24.36
CA LEU A 125 -6.89 7.88 -23.98
C LEU A 125 -7.12 6.80 -25.03
N ALA A 126 -7.20 5.55 -24.61
CA ALA A 126 -7.44 4.43 -25.51
C ALA A 126 -8.85 4.52 -26.11
N GLY A 127 -8.98 4.32 -27.42
CA GLY A 127 -10.27 4.28 -28.09
C GLY A 127 -11.03 2.98 -27.75
N PRO A 128 -12.36 3.02 -27.50
CA PRO A 128 -13.13 1.80 -27.24
C PRO A 128 -13.33 0.96 -28.52
N PRO A 129 -13.35 -0.38 -28.43
CA PRO A 129 -13.09 -1.19 -27.24
C PRO A 129 -11.59 -1.28 -26.93
N SER A 130 -11.20 -0.96 -25.69
CA SER A 130 -9.82 -1.17 -25.22
C SER A 130 -9.82 -1.73 -23.79
N PRO A 131 -8.95 -2.72 -23.51
CA PRO A 131 -8.84 -3.33 -22.18
C PRO A 131 -8.19 -2.40 -21.15
N VAL A 132 -7.45 -1.38 -21.62
CA VAL A 132 -6.80 -0.36 -20.78
C VAL A 132 -7.39 1.02 -21.04
N LEU A 133 -7.21 1.96 -20.12
CA LEU A 133 -7.71 3.33 -20.29
C LEU A 133 -6.72 4.24 -21.02
N LEU A 134 -5.42 4.01 -20.84
CA LEU A 134 -4.36 4.79 -21.48
C LEU A 134 -3.49 3.89 -22.36
N GLN A 135 -3.22 4.37 -23.57
CA GLN A 135 -2.11 3.88 -24.37
C GLN A 135 -0.88 4.72 -24.02
N VAL A 136 0.12 4.08 -23.43
CA VAL A 136 1.37 4.73 -23.02
C VAL A 136 2.53 4.20 -23.86
N PRO A 137 3.46 5.06 -24.31
CA PRO A 137 4.69 4.59 -24.95
C PRO A 137 5.54 3.74 -24.01
N ASP A 138 6.43 2.90 -24.56
CA ASP A 138 7.34 2.02 -23.80
C ASP A 138 8.22 2.75 -22.78
N ALA A 139 8.46 4.05 -22.97
CA ALA A 139 9.21 4.90 -22.04
C ALA A 139 8.41 5.20 -20.75
N CYS A 140 7.08 5.20 -20.83
CA CYS A 140 6.17 5.44 -19.72
C CYS A 140 5.73 4.15 -19.02
N ILE A 141 6.08 2.98 -19.56
CA ILE A 141 5.79 1.71 -18.92
C ILE A 141 6.58 1.64 -17.61
N ALA A 142 5.89 1.25 -16.55
CA ALA A 142 6.43 0.96 -15.23
C ALA A 142 7.54 -0.10 -15.29
N LYS A 143 8.78 0.30 -15.58
CA LYS A 143 9.94 -0.58 -15.62
C LYS A 143 10.61 -0.68 -14.23
N PRO A 144 10.98 -1.89 -13.79
CA PRO A 144 11.80 -2.06 -12.59
C PRO A 144 13.11 -1.27 -12.71
N GLY A 145 13.41 -0.43 -11.72
CA GLY A 145 14.71 0.25 -11.61
C GLY A 145 14.94 1.52 -12.47
N TYR A 146 13.92 2.11 -13.10
CA TYR A 146 14.09 3.42 -13.75
C TYR A 146 14.07 4.55 -12.70
N LEU A 147 15.24 4.86 -12.16
CA LEU A 147 15.54 6.24 -11.75
C LEU A 147 16.09 6.93 -13.02
N PRO A 148 15.49 8.03 -13.51
CA PRO A 148 16.17 8.85 -14.50
C PRO A 148 17.54 9.23 -13.93
N PRO A 149 18.62 9.23 -14.74
CA PRO A 149 19.93 9.63 -14.24
C PRO A 149 19.82 11.03 -13.63
N PRO A 150 20.44 11.29 -12.46
CA PRO A 150 20.52 12.64 -11.94
C PRO A 150 21.21 13.49 -13.02
N ASN A 151 20.63 14.66 -13.32
CA ASN A 151 21.31 15.64 -14.15
C ASN A 151 22.67 15.93 -13.50
N ASP A 152 23.75 15.53 -14.18
CA ASP A 152 25.12 15.88 -13.80
C ASP A 152 25.31 17.39 -13.99
N SER A 153 24.92 18.17 -12.98
CA SER A 153 25.35 19.54 -12.81
C SER A 153 25.30 19.91 -11.33
N GLU A 154 26.52 19.94 -10.76
CA GLU A 154 26.92 20.63 -9.53
C GLU A 154 26.43 20.09 -8.18
N VAL A 155 27.20 19.14 -7.61
CA VAL A 155 27.36 19.00 -6.16
C VAL A 155 28.86 19.03 -5.84
N PRO A 156 29.36 19.97 -5.02
CA PRO A 156 30.77 20.00 -4.63
C PRO A 156 31.10 18.88 -3.63
N PRO A 157 32.35 18.36 -3.61
CA PRO A 157 32.69 17.16 -2.85
C PRO A 157 32.79 17.42 -1.35
N LEU A 158 32.25 16.51 -0.53
CA LEU A 158 32.49 16.44 0.91
C LEU A 158 33.76 15.61 1.20
N PRO A 159 34.55 15.97 2.24
CA PRO A 159 35.83 15.33 2.53
C PRO A 159 35.66 13.95 3.19
N SER A 160 36.52 13.01 2.79
CA SER A 160 36.61 11.65 3.30
C SER A 160 37.38 11.56 4.62
N LEU A 161 36.89 10.77 5.57
CA LEU A 161 37.64 10.32 6.75
C LEU A 161 37.60 8.78 6.84
N PRO A 162 38.70 8.12 7.27
CA PRO A 162 38.87 6.68 7.19
C PRO A 162 38.20 5.95 8.38
N ILE A 163 37.53 4.83 8.11
CA ILE A 163 37.01 3.92 9.14
C ILE A 163 37.85 2.64 9.14
N THR A 164 38.48 2.34 10.26
CA THR A 164 39.16 1.06 10.54
C THR A 164 38.15 0.03 11.08
N LEU A 165 38.17 -1.16 10.48
CA LEU A 165 37.38 -2.34 10.87
C LEU A 165 37.88 -2.94 12.20
N SER A 166 36.93 -3.29 13.08
CA SER A 166 37.17 -4.09 14.29
C SER A 166 36.10 -5.18 14.40
N HIS A 167 36.54 -6.43 14.47
CA HIS A 167 35.75 -7.66 14.62
C HIS A 167 35.30 -7.87 16.08
N ASN A 168 34.11 -8.48 16.30
CA ASN A 168 33.74 -9.52 17.32
C ASN A 168 32.19 -9.69 17.44
N PRO A 169 31.61 -10.72 18.13
CA PRO A 169 31.46 -12.12 17.70
C PRO A 169 30.00 -12.66 17.98
N PRO A 170 29.68 -13.94 18.33
CA PRO A 170 28.52 -14.66 17.79
C PRO A 170 27.35 -14.79 18.80
N GLU A 171 26.43 -13.82 18.85
CA GLU A 171 25.18 -13.93 19.65
C GLU A 171 23.91 -14.01 18.78
N LEU A 172 24.06 -14.05 17.45
CA LEU A 172 22.94 -14.07 16.51
C LEU A 172 22.27 -15.44 16.33
N SER A 173 22.86 -16.52 16.85
CA SER A 173 22.33 -17.88 16.69
C SER A 173 21.14 -18.16 17.60
N THR A 174 21.16 -17.66 18.84
CA THR A 174 20.14 -17.98 19.86
C THR A 174 18.85 -17.17 19.65
N ALA A 175 18.95 -15.98 19.04
CA ALA A 175 17.79 -15.18 18.62
C ALA A 175 17.03 -15.77 17.42
N LEU A 176 17.66 -16.71 16.67
CA LEU A 176 17.10 -17.33 15.47
C LEU A 176 16.20 -18.53 15.79
N GLU A 177 16.49 -19.28 16.86
CA GLU A 177 15.67 -20.44 17.26
C GLU A 177 14.34 -20.01 17.88
N ALA A 178 14.30 -18.89 18.60
CA ALA A 178 13.05 -18.34 19.16
C ALA A 178 12.05 -17.88 18.08
N ALA A 179 12.50 -17.61 16.85
CA ALA A 179 11.65 -17.20 15.74
C ALA A 179 10.85 -18.36 15.10
N ILE A 180 11.18 -19.62 15.42
CA ILE A 180 10.63 -20.82 14.77
C ILE A 180 9.43 -21.41 15.54
N SER A 181 9.30 -21.20 16.86
CA SER A 181 8.26 -21.88 17.67
C SER A 181 6.91 -21.16 17.84
N ALA A 182 6.71 -19.95 17.30
CA ALA A 182 5.51 -19.15 17.62
C ALA A 182 4.33 -19.27 16.62
N THR A 183 4.30 -20.31 15.80
CA THR A 183 3.10 -20.70 15.04
C THR A 183 2.52 -21.98 15.64
N LEU A 184 1.81 -21.85 16.77
CA LEU A 184 0.72 -22.68 17.30
C LEU A 184 0.43 -22.24 18.76
N PRO A 185 -0.80 -22.36 19.28
CA PRO A 185 -1.12 -21.93 20.64
C PRO A 185 -0.86 -23.07 21.65
N SER A 186 -0.19 -22.77 22.77
CA SER A 186 -0.25 -23.63 23.95
C SER A 186 -0.12 -22.86 25.26
N VAL A 187 -0.67 -23.52 26.28
CA VAL A 187 -1.18 -23.04 27.55
C VAL A 187 -0.07 -22.74 28.56
N GLY A 188 -0.39 -21.95 29.58
CA GLY A 188 0.58 -21.20 30.38
C GLY A 188 1.28 -21.98 31.49
N SER A 189 2.35 -21.37 31.98
CA SER A 189 2.80 -21.44 33.37
C SER A 189 3.77 -20.28 33.64
N THR A 190 3.62 -19.74 34.84
CA THR A 190 4.34 -18.64 35.49
C THR A 190 5.83 -18.95 35.69
N GLU A 191 6.71 -17.96 35.44
CA GLU A 191 7.90 -17.68 36.24
C GLU A 191 8.54 -16.32 35.87
N GLU A 192 8.99 -15.57 36.89
CA GLU A 192 9.58 -14.21 36.82
C GLU A 192 11.02 -14.19 36.25
N PRO A 193 11.47 -13.09 35.59
CA PRO A 193 12.87 -12.94 35.23
C PRO A 193 13.63 -11.94 36.12
N THR A 194 14.74 -12.40 36.68
CA THR A 194 15.81 -11.61 37.29
C THR A 194 16.71 -10.90 36.25
N ALA A 195 16.93 -9.60 36.47
CA ALA A 195 18.02 -8.70 36.05
C ALA A 195 18.85 -8.97 34.78
N ILE A 196 18.83 -8.01 33.84
CA ILE A 196 19.72 -7.91 32.65
C ILE A 196 20.70 -6.72 32.83
N PRO A 197 22.00 -6.86 32.45
CA PRO A 197 22.99 -5.79 32.52
C PRO A 197 22.80 -4.72 31.42
N ARG A 198 23.16 -3.48 31.76
CA ARG A 198 23.06 -2.26 30.93
C ARG A 198 24.17 -2.19 29.88
N CYS A 199 23.82 -1.84 28.64
CA CYS A 199 24.77 -1.36 27.61
C CYS A 199 24.51 0.13 27.28
N PRO A 200 25.55 0.90 26.94
CA PRO A 200 25.53 2.36 26.96
C PRO A 200 24.82 2.98 25.74
N SER A 201 24.05 4.03 25.98
CA SER A 201 23.44 4.89 24.96
C SER A 201 24.34 6.07 24.62
N ILE A 202 24.66 6.26 23.34
CA ILE A 202 25.29 7.48 22.82
C ILE A 202 24.18 8.51 22.57
N SER A 203 24.20 9.62 23.31
CA SER A 203 23.32 10.78 23.12
C SER A 203 24.03 11.83 22.27
N LEU A 204 23.40 12.28 21.18
CA LEU A 204 23.76 13.50 20.47
C LEU A 204 22.84 14.62 20.96
N SER A 205 23.38 15.55 21.75
CA SER A 205 22.73 16.77 22.19
C SER A 205 23.10 17.91 21.24
N LEU A 206 22.10 18.55 20.64
CA LEU A 206 22.27 19.82 19.93
C LEU A 206 21.70 20.94 20.81
N SER A 207 22.58 21.81 21.30
CA SER A 207 22.25 22.98 22.10
C SER A 207 21.87 24.14 21.18
N ILE A 208 20.70 24.75 21.38
CA ILE A 208 20.32 26.03 20.78
C ILE A 208 20.20 27.03 21.92
N GLU A 209 21.03 28.08 21.89
CA GLU A 209 20.98 29.20 22.82
C GLU A 209 19.79 30.10 22.46
N ILE A 210 18.95 30.39 23.47
CA ILE A 210 17.84 31.33 23.38
C ILE A 210 18.32 32.65 23.98
N PRO A 211 18.30 33.79 23.24
CA PRO A 211 18.50 35.09 23.84
C PRO A 211 17.26 35.45 24.67
N ASN A 212 17.51 35.65 25.96
CA ASN A 212 16.57 36.15 26.93
C ASN A 212 16.50 37.67 26.79
N ASP A 213 15.39 38.22 26.29
CA ASP A 213 14.92 39.54 26.71
C ASP A 213 13.42 39.70 26.39
N GLY A 214 12.64 39.93 27.44
CA GLY A 214 11.22 40.18 27.35
C GLY A 214 10.91 41.63 27.01
N GLN A 215 10.06 41.85 26.00
CA GLN A 215 9.04 42.90 25.91
C GLN A 215 8.30 42.85 24.54
N SER A 216 7.01 42.53 24.59
CA SER A 216 5.91 42.95 23.68
C SER A 216 5.92 42.56 22.17
N PRO A 217 4.74 42.44 21.53
CA PRO A 217 4.56 41.67 20.30
C PRO A 217 4.77 42.51 19.04
N LEU A 218 5.48 41.97 18.05
CA LEU A 218 5.58 42.57 16.72
C LEU A 218 4.90 41.67 15.67
N THR A 219 3.79 42.20 15.17
CA THR A 219 3.10 41.82 13.95
C THR A 219 4.08 41.80 12.76
N MET A 220 4.18 40.67 12.07
CA MET A 220 4.89 40.58 10.78
C MET A 220 3.87 40.27 9.69
N GLN A 221 3.52 41.31 8.93
CA GLN A 221 2.85 41.20 7.64
C GLN A 221 3.84 40.64 6.61
N SER A 222 3.52 39.52 5.98
CA SER A 222 4.22 39.03 4.79
C SER A 222 3.49 39.51 3.53
N SER A 223 3.98 40.61 2.98
CA SER A 223 3.64 41.08 1.63
C SER A 223 4.41 40.25 0.61
N ILE A 224 3.77 39.26 -0.01
CA ILE A 224 4.28 38.67 -1.26
C ILE A 224 3.51 39.33 -2.41
N GLN A 225 4.18 40.28 -3.08
CA GLN A 225 3.74 40.83 -4.36
C GLN A 225 4.01 39.78 -5.45
N LEU A 226 2.95 39.13 -5.93
CA LEU A 226 3.00 38.25 -7.09
C LEU A 226 3.05 39.13 -8.36
N LEU A 227 4.17 39.13 -9.07
CA LEU A 227 4.23 39.64 -10.44
C LEU A 227 3.59 38.62 -11.39
N PRO A 228 2.61 39.00 -12.24
CA PRO A 228 2.00 38.07 -13.19
C PRO A 228 2.98 37.75 -14.33
N LEU A 229 3.24 36.46 -14.53
CA LEU A 229 3.91 35.96 -15.73
C LEU A 229 3.03 36.21 -16.97
N PRO A 230 3.60 36.54 -18.15
CA PRO A 230 2.83 36.83 -19.36
C PRO A 230 2.00 35.61 -19.79
N GLY A 231 0.74 35.86 -20.16
CA GLY A 231 -0.25 34.85 -20.50
C GLY A 231 0.26 33.85 -21.53
N GLN A 232 0.41 32.59 -21.11
CA GLN A 232 0.42 31.48 -22.03
C GLN A 232 -1.02 31.24 -22.47
N ASN A 233 -1.26 31.55 -23.73
CA ASN A 233 -2.47 31.25 -24.47
C ASN A 233 -2.62 29.72 -24.50
N THR A 234 -3.34 29.14 -23.54
CA THR A 234 -3.62 27.71 -23.52
C THR A 234 -4.59 27.39 -24.65
N LYS A 235 -4.03 27.03 -25.80
CA LYS A 235 -4.74 26.23 -26.79
C LYS A 235 -5.12 24.92 -26.10
N VAL A 236 -6.36 24.82 -25.66
CA VAL A 236 -6.95 23.56 -25.20
C VAL A 236 -6.94 22.62 -26.40
N THR A 237 -6.01 21.67 -26.41
CA THR A 237 -6.02 20.55 -27.36
C THR A 237 -7.13 19.57 -26.94
N PRO A 238 -7.94 19.07 -27.88
CA PRO A 238 -8.89 18.00 -27.58
C PRO A 238 -8.10 16.76 -27.17
N GLY A 239 -8.20 16.34 -25.90
CA GLY A 239 -7.52 15.13 -25.38
C GLY A 239 -6.82 15.28 -24.02
N SER A 240 -6.75 16.46 -23.42
CA SER A 240 -6.09 16.64 -22.11
C SER A 240 -6.89 16.01 -20.97
N PHE A 241 -6.39 14.93 -20.37
CA PHE A 241 -6.84 14.41 -19.08
C PHE A 241 -5.91 14.89 -17.96
N SER A 242 -6.32 14.69 -16.70
CA SER A 242 -5.46 14.90 -15.54
C SER A 242 -5.25 13.57 -14.84
N LEU A 243 -4.12 13.41 -14.14
CA LEU A 243 -3.75 12.11 -13.59
C LEU A 243 -3.55 12.17 -12.08
N GLY A 244 -4.52 11.62 -11.36
CA GLY A 244 -4.48 11.39 -9.93
C GLY A 244 -3.67 10.14 -9.61
N ASN A 245 -2.77 10.25 -8.64
CA ASN A 245 -1.92 9.13 -8.24
C ASN A 245 -2.70 8.04 -7.47
N LEU A 246 -2.08 6.88 -7.30
CA LEU A 246 -2.50 5.89 -6.31
C LEU A 246 -1.52 5.92 -5.13
N TYR A 247 -2.04 6.14 -3.93
CA TYR A 247 -1.28 6.04 -2.70
C TYR A 247 -1.55 4.70 -2.01
N MET A 248 -0.57 4.21 -1.24
CA MET A 248 -0.70 2.99 -0.46
C MET A 248 -0.29 3.23 0.99
N SER A 249 -1.05 2.68 1.93
CA SER A 249 -0.68 2.74 3.35
C SER A 249 -1.19 1.53 4.15
N SER A 250 -0.73 1.41 5.39
CA SER A 250 -1.39 0.56 6.39
C SER A 250 -2.71 1.18 6.86
N CYS A 251 -3.60 0.43 7.51
CA CYS A 251 -4.83 0.98 8.09
C CYS A 251 -4.60 2.28 8.89
N PRO A 252 -5.35 3.37 8.59
CA PRO A 252 -5.33 4.59 9.41
C PRO A 252 -5.89 4.31 10.80
N GLY A 253 -5.38 5.02 11.82
CA GLY A 253 -5.84 4.84 13.20
C GLY A 253 -5.46 3.50 13.83
N LYS A 254 -4.59 2.73 13.17
CA LYS A 254 -4.22 1.38 13.62
C LYS A 254 -3.67 1.36 15.05
N LYS A 255 -4.30 0.53 15.87
CA LYS A 255 -3.92 0.20 17.25
C LYS A 255 -3.60 -1.29 17.35
N VAL A 256 -2.34 -1.64 17.58
CA VAL A 256 -1.90 -3.04 17.72
C VAL A 256 -0.82 -3.18 18.78
N ARG A 257 -0.81 -4.34 19.46
CA ARG A 257 0.18 -4.70 20.48
C ARG A 257 0.22 -3.69 21.63
N LEU A 258 -0.96 -3.26 22.10
CA LEU A 258 -1.06 -2.26 23.17
C LEU A 258 -0.55 -2.80 24.52
N ASN A 259 -0.58 -4.12 24.71
CA ASN A 259 -0.07 -4.80 25.91
C ASN A 259 1.46 -5.03 25.90
N GLY A 260 2.18 -4.32 25.02
CA GLY A 260 3.65 -4.39 24.92
C GLY A 260 4.17 -4.97 23.60
N PRO A 261 5.49 -4.88 23.35
CA PRO A 261 6.12 -5.39 22.13
C PRO A 261 6.00 -6.91 22.02
N ILE A 262 5.71 -7.42 20.82
CA ILE A 262 5.67 -8.86 20.53
C ILE A 262 6.66 -9.14 19.42
N ASN A 263 7.56 -10.09 19.61
CA ASN A 263 8.57 -10.53 18.64
C ASN A 263 9.41 -9.35 18.07
N GLY A 264 9.90 -8.48 18.94
CA GLY A 264 10.71 -7.31 18.57
C GLY A 264 9.94 -6.18 17.85
N ARG A 265 8.62 -6.30 17.67
CA ARG A 265 7.79 -5.27 17.02
C ARG A 265 7.13 -4.37 18.06
N SER A 266 7.42 -3.07 17.99
CA SER A 266 6.84 -2.05 18.88
C SER A 266 5.31 -1.98 18.78
N SER A 267 4.69 -1.53 19.87
CA SER A 267 3.28 -1.15 19.92
C SER A 267 2.99 -0.01 18.94
N VAL A 268 1.81 -0.03 18.32
CA VAL A 268 1.32 1.04 17.46
C VAL A 268 -0.01 1.51 18.03
N CYS A 269 -0.15 2.81 18.27
CA CYS A 269 -1.39 3.44 18.69
C CYS A 269 -1.53 4.75 17.93
N ARG A 270 -2.11 4.70 16.74
CA ARG A 270 -2.33 5.88 15.91
C ARG A 270 -3.74 6.41 16.07
N ASP A 271 -3.86 7.71 15.89
CA ASP A 271 -5.14 8.38 15.80
C ASP A 271 -5.68 8.35 14.37
N LEU A 272 -6.95 7.99 14.23
CA LEU A 272 -7.64 7.83 12.95
C LEU A 272 -7.83 9.18 12.25
N GLY A 273 -8.25 10.22 12.99
CA GLY A 273 -8.47 11.57 12.45
C GLY A 273 -7.19 12.18 11.90
N MET A 274 -6.09 12.09 12.65
CA MET A 274 -4.78 12.58 12.23
C MET A 274 -4.26 11.86 10.98
N ASP A 275 -4.44 10.54 10.90
CA ASP A 275 -4.02 9.77 9.73
C ASP A 275 -4.87 10.12 8.50
N MET A 276 -6.20 10.24 8.65
CA MET A 276 -7.08 10.69 7.56
C MET A 276 -6.78 12.13 7.12
N ALA A 277 -6.49 13.03 8.05
CA ALA A 277 -6.12 14.41 7.73
C ALA A 277 -4.83 14.49 6.90
N ARG A 278 -3.86 13.60 7.14
CA ARG A 278 -2.66 13.47 6.30
C ARG A 278 -2.98 12.98 4.90
N MET A 279 -3.88 12.02 4.76
CA MET A 279 -4.35 11.58 3.45
C MET A 279 -5.00 12.75 2.71
N LYS A 280 -5.85 13.52 3.39
CA LYS A 280 -6.47 14.72 2.81
C LYS A 280 -5.46 15.77 2.39
N ALA A 281 -4.41 15.99 3.19
CA ALA A 281 -3.34 16.95 2.88
C ALA A 281 -2.55 16.57 1.61
N LEU A 282 -2.52 15.29 1.23
CA LEU A 282 -1.99 14.81 -0.04
C LEU A 282 -2.99 14.91 -1.21
N GLY A 283 -4.14 15.54 -0.99
CA GLY A 283 -5.20 15.69 -1.99
C GLY A 283 -6.04 14.43 -2.22
N VAL A 284 -5.91 13.40 -1.37
CA VAL A 284 -6.69 12.15 -1.54
C VAL A 284 -8.19 12.46 -1.57
N GLY A 285 -8.82 12.08 -2.68
CA GLY A 285 -10.26 12.23 -2.90
C GLY A 285 -11.07 11.01 -2.51
N CYS A 286 -10.48 9.81 -2.59
CA CYS A 286 -11.13 8.55 -2.23
C CYS A 286 -10.16 7.58 -1.56
N VAL A 287 -10.62 6.88 -0.53
CA VAL A 287 -9.90 5.78 0.12
C VAL A 287 -10.57 4.45 -0.21
N VAL A 288 -9.79 3.51 -0.72
CA VAL A 288 -10.16 2.11 -0.91
C VAL A 288 -9.80 1.31 0.34
N CYS A 289 -10.82 0.92 1.11
CA CYS A 289 -10.66 0.14 2.33
C CYS A 289 -10.89 -1.35 2.05
N CYS A 290 -9.83 -2.17 2.19
CA CYS A 290 -9.91 -3.61 1.94
C CYS A 290 -10.30 -4.46 3.16
N LEU A 291 -10.86 -3.84 4.21
CA LEU A 291 -11.11 -4.48 5.51
C LEU A 291 -12.61 -4.59 5.81
N ASP A 292 -13.01 -5.70 6.41
CA ASP A 292 -14.35 -5.89 6.97
C ASP A 292 -14.48 -5.18 8.34
N ASP A 293 -15.69 -5.21 8.91
CA ASP A 293 -15.98 -4.57 10.19
C ASP A 293 -15.15 -5.16 11.35
N GLU A 294 -15.01 -6.48 11.38
CA GLU A 294 -14.28 -7.18 12.44
C GLU A 294 -12.79 -6.82 12.43
N GLU A 295 -12.15 -6.80 11.25
CA GLU A 295 -10.75 -6.40 11.13
C GLU A 295 -10.54 -4.93 11.48
N LEU A 296 -11.47 -4.04 11.11
CA LEU A 296 -11.42 -2.63 11.48
C LEU A 296 -11.54 -2.43 13.00
N GLU A 297 -12.47 -3.13 13.64
CA GLU A 297 -12.67 -3.15 15.09
C GLU A 297 -11.40 -3.64 15.81
N LEU A 298 -10.84 -4.77 15.37
CA LEU A 298 -9.61 -5.34 15.92
C LEU A 298 -8.39 -4.43 15.76
N LEU A 299 -8.41 -3.51 14.80
CA LEU A 299 -7.37 -2.51 14.59
C LEU A 299 -7.66 -1.19 15.30
N GLY A 300 -8.75 -1.09 16.07
CA GLY A 300 -9.14 0.10 16.81
C GLY A 300 -9.60 1.27 15.94
N ALA A 301 -10.09 0.96 14.73
CA ALA A 301 -10.64 1.91 13.77
C ALA A 301 -12.02 1.43 13.29
N PRO A 302 -13.00 1.26 14.19
CA PRO A 302 -14.30 0.67 13.88
C PRO A 302 -15.02 1.46 12.79
N TRP A 303 -15.83 0.77 11.98
CA TRP A 303 -16.41 1.33 10.76
C TRP A 303 -17.17 2.66 10.96
N PRO A 304 -18.01 2.86 12.00
CA PRO A 304 -18.69 4.13 12.22
C PRO A 304 -17.71 5.31 12.37
N ALA A 305 -16.66 5.14 13.19
CA ALA A 305 -15.64 6.16 13.40
C ALA A 305 -14.80 6.40 12.12
N TYR A 306 -14.48 5.31 11.41
CA TYR A 306 -13.77 5.36 10.12
C TYR A 306 -14.54 6.20 9.09
N GLN A 307 -15.82 5.88 8.90
CA GLN A 307 -16.70 6.55 7.97
C GLN A 307 -16.87 8.03 8.33
N GLN A 308 -17.14 8.33 9.61
CA GLN A 308 -17.30 9.68 10.11
C GLN A 308 -16.04 10.55 9.90
N SER A 309 -14.87 9.99 10.17
CA SER A 309 -13.58 10.68 9.98
C SER A 309 -13.36 11.05 8.51
N ALA A 310 -13.58 10.11 7.59
CA ALA A 310 -13.47 10.38 6.15
C ALA A 310 -14.50 11.43 5.67
N GLN A 311 -15.75 11.32 6.12
CA GLN A 311 -16.81 12.28 5.78
C GLN A 311 -16.47 13.70 6.24
N THR A 312 -15.99 13.86 7.49
CA THR A 312 -15.59 15.16 8.06
C THR A 312 -14.50 15.85 7.23
N LEU A 313 -13.63 15.08 6.59
CA LEU A 313 -12.52 15.56 5.77
C LEU A 313 -12.86 15.64 4.27
N GLY A 314 -14.10 15.32 3.87
CA GLY A 314 -14.48 15.30 2.46
C GLY A 314 -13.69 14.25 1.66
N ILE A 315 -13.52 13.06 2.21
CA ILE A 315 -12.91 11.90 1.57
C ILE A 315 -14.00 10.86 1.32
N ASP A 316 -14.13 10.43 0.06
CA ASP A 316 -15.03 9.33 -0.30
C ASP A 316 -14.41 7.98 0.09
N ILE A 317 -15.24 6.96 0.35
CA ILE A 317 -14.76 5.61 0.65
C ILE A 317 -15.31 4.63 -0.38
N LEU A 318 -14.43 3.83 -0.96
CA LEU A 318 -14.76 2.59 -1.64
C LEU A 318 -14.39 1.43 -0.70
N ARG A 319 -15.41 0.76 -0.15
CA ARG A 319 -15.19 -0.41 0.71
C ARG A 319 -15.25 -1.68 -0.12
N ILE A 320 -14.19 -2.48 -0.10
CA ILE A 320 -14.09 -3.78 -0.78
C ILE A 320 -13.43 -4.77 0.18
N PRO A 321 -14.17 -5.37 1.11
CA PRO A 321 -13.58 -6.28 2.09
C PRO A 321 -12.99 -7.52 1.41
N ILE A 322 -11.75 -7.87 1.77
CA ILE A 322 -11.04 -9.02 1.24
C ILE A 322 -10.39 -9.75 2.43
N PRO A 323 -10.67 -11.03 2.70
CA PRO A 323 -10.01 -11.75 3.78
C PRO A 323 -8.48 -11.82 3.61
N GLU A 324 -7.76 -11.88 4.73
CA GLU A 324 -6.29 -11.98 4.70
C GLU A 324 -5.84 -13.23 3.93
N GLY A 325 -4.93 -13.04 2.96
CA GLY A 325 -4.41 -14.11 2.10
C GLY A 325 -5.21 -14.38 0.82
N LEU A 326 -6.43 -13.85 0.69
CA LEU A 326 -7.24 -14.00 -0.53
C LEU A 326 -7.07 -12.78 -1.48
N PRO A 327 -7.36 -12.95 -2.78
CA PRO A 327 -7.61 -11.86 -3.73
C PRO A 327 -9.06 -11.33 -3.64
N PRO A 328 -9.45 -10.28 -4.40
CA PRO A 328 -10.86 -9.96 -4.64
C PRO A 328 -11.66 -11.15 -5.21
N ILE A 329 -13.00 -11.10 -5.11
CA ILE A 329 -13.89 -12.24 -5.42
C ILE A 329 -13.75 -12.73 -6.86
N THR A 330 -13.85 -11.82 -7.83
CA THR A 330 -13.64 -12.09 -9.25
C THR A 330 -13.02 -10.88 -9.95
N PRO A 331 -12.37 -11.10 -11.12
CA PRO A 331 -11.94 -10.03 -12.01
C PRO A 331 -13.04 -9.01 -12.34
N ALA A 332 -14.23 -9.49 -12.73
CA ALA A 332 -15.36 -8.63 -13.10
C ALA A 332 -15.83 -7.75 -11.93
N TYR A 333 -15.86 -8.32 -10.73
CA TYR A 333 -16.25 -7.59 -9.51
C TYR A 333 -15.32 -6.42 -9.24
N ILE A 334 -14.00 -6.64 -9.21
CA ILE A 334 -13.04 -5.55 -8.96
C ILE A 334 -12.99 -4.57 -10.13
N ASP A 335 -13.10 -5.03 -11.39
CA ASP A 335 -13.06 -4.17 -12.57
C ASP A 335 -14.17 -3.13 -12.56
N SER A 336 -15.39 -3.53 -12.20
CA SER A 336 -16.55 -2.63 -12.14
C SER A 336 -16.31 -1.44 -11.19
N HIS A 337 -15.63 -1.68 -10.07
CA HIS A 337 -15.28 -0.65 -9.10
C HIS A 337 -14.05 0.15 -9.52
N LEU A 338 -13.04 -0.50 -10.11
CA LEU A 338 -11.87 0.20 -10.66
C LEU A 338 -12.24 1.13 -11.79
N GLU A 339 -13.15 0.72 -12.69
CA GLU A 339 -13.62 1.57 -13.79
C GLU A 339 -14.24 2.86 -13.27
N LYS A 340 -15.09 2.77 -12.23
CA LYS A 340 -15.65 3.95 -11.56
C LYS A 340 -14.56 4.78 -10.86
N LEU A 341 -13.67 4.14 -10.09
CA LEU A 341 -12.57 4.81 -9.37
C LEU A 341 -11.66 5.59 -10.34
N LEU A 342 -11.31 4.96 -11.46
CA LEU A 342 -10.43 5.53 -12.47
C LEU A 342 -11.09 6.72 -13.17
N LYS A 343 -12.36 6.60 -13.57
CA LYS A 343 -13.11 7.68 -14.23
C LYS A 343 -13.42 8.86 -13.31
N ASP A 344 -13.80 8.58 -12.06
CA ASP A 344 -14.29 9.62 -11.15
C ASP A 344 -13.22 10.31 -10.32
N PHE A 345 -12.04 9.69 -10.19
CA PHE A 345 -10.94 10.24 -9.41
C PHE A 345 -9.66 10.34 -10.23
N THR A 346 -9.10 9.21 -10.65
CA THR A 346 -7.78 9.16 -11.30
C THR A 346 -7.71 10.02 -12.55
N LEU A 347 -8.60 9.87 -13.53
CA LEU A 347 -8.58 10.65 -14.78
C LEU A 347 -9.03 12.11 -14.61
N LYS A 348 -9.52 12.46 -13.41
CA LYS A 348 -9.86 13.83 -12.99
C LYS A 348 -8.77 14.44 -12.11
N GLY A 349 -7.57 13.84 -12.06
CA GLY A 349 -6.43 14.41 -11.34
C GLY A 349 -6.52 14.26 -9.83
N LYS A 350 -7.52 13.54 -9.31
CA LYS A 350 -7.74 13.36 -7.88
C LYS A 350 -7.08 12.07 -7.41
N PRO A 351 -6.06 12.13 -6.53
CA PRO A 351 -5.42 10.94 -6.02
C PRO A 351 -6.38 10.06 -5.22
N VAL A 352 -6.13 8.76 -5.29
CA VAL A 352 -6.84 7.73 -4.53
C VAL A 352 -5.85 7.03 -3.60
N LEU A 353 -6.30 6.51 -2.47
CA LEU A 353 -5.44 5.75 -1.56
C LEU A 353 -6.03 4.37 -1.30
N VAL A 354 -5.23 3.31 -1.39
CA VAL A 354 -5.65 1.95 -1.02
C VAL A 354 -4.95 1.49 0.25
N HIS A 355 -5.68 0.82 1.13
CA HIS A 355 -5.09 0.16 2.30
C HIS A 355 -5.75 -1.18 2.61
N CYS A 356 -5.00 -1.99 3.38
CA CYS A 356 -5.53 -3.13 4.13
C CYS A 356 -4.98 -3.02 5.56
N ARG A 357 -4.71 -4.14 6.24
CA ARG A 357 -4.09 -4.12 7.57
C ARG A 357 -2.66 -3.54 7.53
N GLY A 358 -1.89 -3.85 6.50
CA GLY A 358 -0.49 -3.44 6.35
C GLY A 358 -0.18 -2.63 5.08
N GLY A 359 -1.09 -2.62 4.10
CA GLY A 359 -0.83 -2.05 2.78
C GLY A 359 0.21 -2.81 1.98
N VAL A 360 0.13 -4.15 1.98
CA VAL A 360 1.13 -5.06 1.36
C VAL A 360 0.47 -6.10 0.46
N GLY A 361 -0.26 -7.09 1.01
CA GLY A 361 -0.92 -8.15 0.22
C GLY A 361 -2.15 -7.65 -0.55
N ARG A 362 -3.31 -7.63 0.10
CA ARG A 362 -4.62 -7.24 -0.49
C ARG A 362 -4.58 -5.89 -1.22
N ALA A 363 -4.05 -4.87 -0.56
CA ALA A 363 -3.86 -3.54 -1.15
C ALA A 363 -2.91 -3.57 -2.36
N GLY A 364 -1.90 -4.44 -2.34
CA GLY A 364 -0.97 -4.64 -3.46
C GLY A 364 -1.67 -5.25 -4.68
N VAL A 365 -2.61 -6.18 -4.48
CA VAL A 365 -3.42 -6.74 -5.57
C VAL A 365 -4.28 -5.66 -6.22
N VAL A 366 -5.01 -4.88 -5.43
CA VAL A 366 -5.82 -3.75 -5.94
C VAL A 366 -4.95 -2.72 -6.67
N ALA A 367 -3.76 -2.43 -6.15
CA ALA A 367 -2.80 -1.55 -6.81
C ALA A 367 -2.29 -2.10 -8.15
N CYS A 368 -2.01 -3.41 -8.24
CA CYS A 368 -1.66 -4.06 -9.51
C CYS A 368 -2.81 -3.95 -10.51
N CYS A 369 -4.05 -4.28 -10.11
CA CYS A 369 -5.21 -4.13 -10.97
C CYS A 369 -5.40 -2.69 -11.46
N TRP A 370 -5.18 -1.69 -10.59
CA TRP A 370 -5.23 -0.27 -10.97
C TRP A 370 -4.17 0.09 -12.02
N LEU A 371 -2.91 -0.33 -11.84
CA LEU A 371 -1.83 -0.09 -12.82
C LEU A 371 -2.13 -0.73 -14.18
N ILE A 372 -2.56 -2.00 -14.15
CA ILE A 372 -2.90 -2.79 -15.33
C ILE A 372 -4.07 -2.13 -16.07
N ARG A 373 -5.18 -1.86 -15.37
CA ARG A 373 -6.39 -1.29 -15.98
C ARG A 373 -6.18 0.11 -16.53
N LEU A 374 -5.35 0.91 -15.86
CA LEU A 374 -4.97 2.23 -16.34
C LEU A 374 -4.08 2.16 -17.59
N GLY A 375 -3.32 1.08 -17.79
CA GLY A 375 -2.44 0.87 -18.95
C GLY A 375 -0.96 1.17 -18.69
N LEU A 376 -0.56 1.38 -17.43
CA LEU A 376 0.82 1.77 -17.09
C LEU A 376 1.82 0.61 -17.12
N CYS A 377 1.35 -0.61 -17.29
CA CYS A 377 2.19 -1.79 -17.49
C CYS A 377 2.42 -2.10 -18.99
N GLY A 378 1.94 -1.22 -19.89
CA GLY A 378 1.76 -1.57 -21.30
C GLY A 378 0.56 -2.50 -21.49
N TRP A 379 0.40 -3.01 -22.70
CA TRP A 379 -0.62 -4.01 -23.02
C TRP A 379 -0.11 -5.04 -24.02
N ILE A 380 -0.75 -6.20 -24.05
CA ILE A 380 -0.41 -7.32 -24.94
C ILE A 380 -1.09 -7.07 -26.30
N PRO A 381 -0.34 -6.92 -27.40
CA PRO A 381 -0.93 -6.73 -28.73
C PRO A 381 -1.78 -7.94 -29.16
N GLU A 382 -2.84 -7.71 -29.92
CA GLU A 382 -3.74 -8.78 -30.42
C GLU A 382 -3.09 -9.68 -31.49
N ASP A 383 -2.03 -9.21 -32.15
CA ASP A 383 -1.36 -9.89 -33.29
C ASP A 383 -0.36 -11.00 -32.89
N THR A 384 -0.50 -11.65 -31.74
CA THR A 384 0.29 -12.87 -31.49
C THR A 384 -0.21 -13.99 -32.41
N PRO A 385 0.61 -14.50 -33.34
CA PRO A 385 0.17 -15.53 -34.28
C PRO A 385 -0.36 -16.75 -33.54
N GLU A 386 -1.50 -17.28 -33.96
CA GLU A 386 -2.11 -18.54 -33.51
C GLU A 386 -1.27 -19.77 -33.91
N ASP A 387 0.05 -19.72 -33.76
CA ASP A 387 0.92 -20.84 -34.12
C ASP A 387 1.28 -21.67 -32.89
N VAL A 388 1.00 -22.97 -33.04
CA VAL A 388 1.32 -24.11 -32.17
C VAL A 388 0.25 -24.49 -31.11
N PHE A 389 -0.98 -24.76 -31.58
CA PHE A 389 -1.84 -25.75 -30.92
C PHE A 389 -1.24 -27.15 -31.07
N GLY A 390 -0.38 -27.50 -30.13
CA GLY A 390 0.31 -28.78 -30.11
C GLY A 390 1.07 -29.03 -28.81
N ALA A 391 0.47 -28.76 -27.65
CA ALA A 391 0.99 -29.24 -26.37
C ALA A 391 -0.16 -29.53 -25.40
N SER A 392 -0.02 -30.65 -24.70
CA SER A 392 -0.88 -31.21 -23.66
C SER A 392 -1.36 -30.20 -22.62
N GLN A 393 -2.52 -30.48 -22.02
CA GLN A 393 -3.13 -29.79 -20.86
C GLN A 393 -2.18 -29.72 -19.64
N GLU A 394 -1.18 -28.88 -19.70
CA GLU A 394 -0.53 -28.29 -18.53
C GLU A 394 -0.98 -26.82 -18.49
N GLU A 395 -1.52 -26.39 -17.35
CA GLU A 395 -2.02 -25.03 -17.08
C GLU A 395 -0.91 -23.98 -17.28
N CYS A 396 -0.62 -23.62 -18.52
CA CYS A 396 0.41 -22.66 -18.86
C CYS A 396 -0.26 -21.41 -19.44
N HIS A 397 -0.40 -20.38 -18.62
CA HIS A 397 -0.85 -19.06 -19.05
C HIS A 397 0.11 -18.46 -20.09
N SER A 398 -0.39 -17.57 -20.96
CA SER A 398 0.44 -16.91 -21.98
C SER A 398 1.66 -16.24 -21.31
N PRO A 399 2.87 -16.40 -21.88
CA PRO A 399 4.08 -15.80 -21.33
C PRO A 399 4.02 -14.27 -21.29
N GLU A 400 3.28 -13.65 -22.22
CA GLU A 400 3.02 -12.21 -22.23
C GLU A 400 2.15 -11.77 -21.04
N VAL A 401 1.10 -12.54 -20.70
CA VAL A 401 0.25 -12.29 -19.53
C VAL A 401 1.07 -12.35 -18.24
N VAL A 402 1.88 -13.40 -18.09
CA VAL A 402 2.73 -13.57 -16.91
C VAL A 402 3.74 -12.43 -16.78
N LYS A 403 4.35 -11.99 -17.89
CA LYS A 403 5.29 -10.85 -17.91
C LYS A 403 4.62 -9.52 -17.53
N LEU A 404 3.40 -9.29 -17.98
CA LEU A 404 2.63 -8.09 -17.63
C LEU A 404 2.32 -8.09 -16.12
N VAL A 405 1.88 -9.23 -15.57
CA VAL A 405 1.65 -9.40 -14.12
C VAL A 405 2.94 -9.22 -13.31
N GLU A 406 4.07 -9.79 -13.76
CA GLU A 406 5.37 -9.61 -13.13
C GLU A 406 5.80 -8.13 -13.11
N THR A 407 5.54 -7.40 -14.20
CA THR A 407 5.82 -5.96 -14.31
C THR A 407 5.01 -5.17 -13.27
N ALA A 408 3.70 -5.43 -13.16
CA ALA A 408 2.84 -4.77 -12.18
C ALA A 408 3.28 -5.07 -10.73
N ILE A 409 3.54 -6.34 -10.41
CA ILE A 409 3.98 -6.76 -9.07
C ILE A 409 5.33 -6.11 -8.71
N SER A 410 6.29 -6.12 -9.64
CA SER A 410 7.61 -5.55 -9.43
C SER A 410 7.54 -4.05 -9.15
N PHE A 411 6.73 -3.32 -9.91
CA PHE A 411 6.53 -1.89 -9.69
C PHE A 411 5.92 -1.59 -8.31
N VAL A 412 4.88 -2.31 -7.91
CA VAL A 412 4.30 -2.16 -6.56
C VAL A 412 5.32 -2.50 -5.47
N ARG A 413 6.16 -3.52 -5.68
CA ARG A 413 7.19 -3.92 -4.71
C ARG A 413 8.27 -2.87 -4.49
N GLU A 414 8.73 -2.23 -5.56
CA GLU A 414 9.70 -1.15 -5.50
C GLU A 414 9.12 0.08 -4.77
N ARG A 415 7.86 0.41 -5.05
CA ARG A 415 7.21 1.61 -4.49
C ARG A 415 6.78 1.48 -3.04
N ARG A 416 6.37 0.28 -2.64
CA ARG A 416 5.72 0.07 -1.35
C ARG A 416 6.48 -0.88 -0.45
N ASN A 417 6.64 -2.13 -0.90
CA ASN A 417 7.26 -3.16 -0.09
C ASN A 417 7.60 -4.39 -0.94
N ALA A 418 8.83 -4.90 -0.83
CA ALA A 418 9.25 -6.12 -1.54
C ALA A 418 8.35 -7.35 -1.27
N LYS A 419 7.57 -7.34 -0.17
CA LYS A 419 6.60 -8.39 0.17
C LYS A 419 5.22 -8.22 -0.49
N ALA A 420 4.97 -7.14 -1.25
CA ALA A 420 3.66 -6.92 -1.88
C ALA A 420 3.25 -8.10 -2.78
N VAL A 421 1.95 -8.40 -2.78
CA VAL A 421 1.35 -9.64 -3.33
C VAL A 421 1.95 -10.87 -2.66
N GLU A 422 1.21 -11.42 -1.69
CA GLU A 422 1.74 -12.33 -0.69
C GLU A 422 1.55 -13.80 -1.04
N THR A 423 0.35 -14.18 -1.49
CA THR A 423 -0.05 -15.58 -1.71
C THR A 423 -0.11 -15.93 -3.19
N TYR A 424 -0.14 -17.24 -3.47
CA TYR A 424 -0.27 -17.75 -4.84
C TYR A 424 -1.62 -17.38 -5.45
N GLU A 425 -2.69 -17.50 -4.67
CA GLU A 425 -4.06 -17.18 -5.10
C GLU A 425 -4.18 -15.70 -5.51
N GLN A 426 -3.40 -14.81 -4.89
CA GLN A 426 -3.31 -13.40 -5.30
C GLN A 426 -2.58 -13.19 -6.63
N VAL A 427 -1.54 -13.98 -6.91
CA VAL A 427 -0.84 -13.93 -8.20
C VAL A 427 -1.72 -14.50 -9.30
N GLN A 428 -2.33 -15.67 -9.06
CA GLN A 428 -3.23 -16.32 -10.00
C GLN A 428 -4.39 -15.39 -10.37
N PHE A 429 -4.99 -14.71 -9.39
CA PHE A 429 -6.03 -13.71 -9.65
C PHE A 429 -5.58 -12.58 -10.58
N LEU A 430 -4.33 -12.11 -10.48
CA LEU A 430 -3.83 -11.05 -11.35
C LEU A 430 -3.70 -11.52 -12.81
N VAL A 431 -3.37 -12.80 -13.02
CA VAL A 431 -3.40 -13.42 -14.35
C VAL A 431 -4.82 -13.50 -14.88
N GLU A 432 -5.75 -14.04 -14.07
CA GLU A 432 -7.18 -14.10 -14.41
C GLU A 432 -7.76 -12.70 -14.68
N TYR A 433 -7.27 -11.66 -14.02
CA TYR A 433 -7.67 -10.27 -14.26
C TYR A 433 -7.25 -9.77 -15.64
N VAL A 434 -6.04 -10.07 -16.08
CA VAL A 434 -5.56 -9.70 -17.43
C VAL A 434 -6.34 -10.46 -18.49
N GLU A 435 -6.55 -11.76 -18.31
CA GLU A 435 -7.33 -12.62 -19.21
C GLU A 435 -8.79 -12.14 -19.29
N TYR A 436 -9.39 -11.75 -18.16
CA TYR A 436 -10.72 -11.13 -18.12
C TYR A 436 -10.79 -9.85 -18.95
N LEU A 437 -9.78 -8.97 -18.85
CA LEU A 437 -9.72 -7.74 -19.63
C LEU A 437 -9.56 -8.01 -21.14
N GLN A 438 -8.75 -9.00 -21.53
CA GLN A 438 -8.66 -9.47 -22.92
C GLN A 438 -10.01 -9.95 -23.43
N GLY A 439 -10.68 -10.85 -22.68
CA GLY A 439 -11.99 -11.36 -23.03
C GLY A 439 -13.07 -10.27 -23.09
N LYS A 440 -13.01 -9.25 -22.22
CA LYS A 440 -13.94 -8.10 -22.26
C LYS A 440 -13.74 -7.25 -23.52
N SER A 441 -12.52 -7.12 -24.05
CA SER A 441 -12.24 -6.41 -25.29
C SER A 441 -12.81 -7.12 -26.52
N LEU A 442 -12.76 -8.46 -26.54
CA LEU A 442 -13.23 -9.28 -27.66
C LEU A 442 -14.76 -9.40 -27.78
N ASN A 443 -15.49 -9.12 -26.70
CA ASN A 443 -16.95 -9.27 -26.62
C ASN A 443 -17.72 -7.93 -26.73
N LEU A 444 -17.02 -6.81 -26.96
CA LEU A 444 -17.57 -5.47 -27.16
C LEU A 444 -17.34 -5.05 -28.61
#